data_AF-A0A1Q3D0N1-F1
#
_entry.id   AF-A0A1Q3D0N1-F1
#
_cell.length_a   1.000
_cell.length_b   1.000
_cell.length_c   1.000
_cell.angle_alpha   90.00
_cell.angle_beta   90.00
_cell.angle_gamma   90.00
#
_symmetry.space_group_name_H-M   'P 1'
#
loop_
_entity.id
_entity.type
_entity.pdbx_description
1 polymer ?
#
loop_
_entity_poly.entity_id
_entity_poly.type
_entity_poly.pdbx_seq_one_letter_code
_entity_poly.pdbx_strand_id
1 'polypeptide(L)'
;IPTKYFKKTKQKLSTANSENLRVNFKVTDVHICNEGICIKQSFILVTDLDIGIILGQPFLEIIKPFKVKTEGITTKIFQQKILCTFNENPITKDINLLKTFSLFKEHYVNLIKVKENHLYFTKQEISNKKLEHQLQIKEKIDSLKNNIINNFCSDLPDVFWHKKRHMVSLPYEKDFIKQNILTKTKPIQMTYKLTKHYKKEIQELLIRPSKSPLSYATIYKNSGTPKFVINYKPLD
;
A
#
# COMPACT_ATOMS: atom_id res chain seq x y z
N ILE A 1 23.77 -9.95 60.25
CA ILE A 1 25.26 -9.98 60.22
C ILE A 1 25.77 -8.77 61.01
N PRO A 2 26.67 -8.93 62.00
CA PRO A 2 27.21 -7.81 62.77
C PRO A 2 27.93 -6.78 61.88
N THR A 3 27.76 -5.49 62.19
CA THR A 3 28.27 -4.37 61.38
C THR A 3 29.78 -4.34 61.24
N LYS A 4 30.52 -4.94 62.20
CA LYS A 4 31.98 -5.07 62.16
C LYS A 4 32.52 -5.83 60.93
N TYR A 5 31.69 -6.63 60.26
CA TYR A 5 32.08 -7.37 59.06
C TYR A 5 31.81 -6.61 57.76
N PHE A 6 31.18 -5.43 57.84
CA PHE A 6 30.81 -4.63 56.67
C PHE A 6 31.94 -3.69 56.24
N LYS A 7 32.19 -3.65 54.94
CA LYS A 7 33.06 -2.65 54.30
C LYS A 7 32.22 -1.78 53.38
N LYS A 8 32.41 -0.46 53.41
CA LYS A 8 31.77 0.44 52.43
C LYS A 8 32.21 0.06 51.01
N THR A 9 31.30 0.18 50.04
CA THR A 9 31.58 -0.09 48.63
C THR A 9 31.00 1.01 47.74
N LYS A 10 31.61 1.22 46.57
CA LYS A 10 31.12 2.12 45.51
C LYS A 10 30.50 1.36 44.33
N GLN A 11 30.37 0.04 44.44
CA GLN A 11 29.74 -0.78 43.41
C GLN A 11 28.29 -0.37 43.21
N LYS A 12 27.86 -0.33 41.96
CA LYS A 12 26.48 -0.07 41.57
C LYS A 12 25.91 -1.34 40.95
N LEU A 13 24.67 -1.65 41.29
CA LEU A 13 23.91 -2.74 40.72
C LEU A 13 22.57 -2.17 40.25
N SER A 14 22.04 -2.72 39.16
CA SER A 14 20.75 -2.32 38.61
C SER A 14 19.90 -3.58 38.38
N THR A 15 18.58 -3.44 38.54
CA THR A 15 17.62 -4.50 38.24
C THR A 15 17.49 -4.69 36.73
N ALA A 16 16.82 -5.76 36.30
CA ALA A 16 16.51 -5.97 34.88
C ALA A 16 15.66 -4.83 34.26
N ASN A 17 14.92 -4.10 35.10
CA ASN A 17 14.15 -2.92 34.71
C ASN A 17 14.98 -1.63 34.68
N SER A 18 16.31 -1.73 34.83
CA SER A 18 17.26 -0.60 34.87
C SER A 18 17.12 0.34 36.07
N GLU A 19 16.36 -0.06 37.09
CA GLU A 19 16.31 0.66 38.36
C GLU A 19 17.57 0.36 39.18
N ASN A 20 18.13 1.39 39.81
CA ASN A 20 19.36 1.24 40.60
C ASN A 20 19.05 0.68 41.98
N LEU A 21 19.77 -0.38 42.33
CA LEU A 21 19.74 -0.96 43.66
C LEU A 21 20.62 -0.16 44.61
N ARG A 22 20.15 0.03 45.84
CA ARG A 22 20.89 0.76 46.87
C ARG A 22 21.93 -0.15 47.51
N VAL A 23 23.17 0.02 47.04
CA VAL A 23 24.33 -0.74 47.51
C VAL A 23 25.23 0.15 48.36
N ASN A 24 25.30 -0.12 49.66
CA ASN A 24 26.13 0.67 50.58
C ASN A 24 27.33 -0.12 51.14
N PHE A 25 27.21 -1.44 51.22
CA PHE A 25 28.18 -2.28 51.93
C PHE A 25 28.49 -3.56 51.16
N LYS A 26 29.65 -4.15 51.45
CA LYS A 26 30.05 -5.48 51.02
C LYS A 26 30.67 -6.25 52.18
N VAL A 27 30.60 -7.57 52.10
CA VAL A 27 31.25 -8.52 53.01
C VAL A 27 32.23 -9.33 52.17
N THR A 28 33.53 -9.19 52.43
CA THR A 28 34.57 -9.74 51.52
C THR A 28 35.12 -11.09 51.93
N ASP A 29 34.92 -11.50 53.17
CA ASP A 29 35.54 -12.69 53.75
C ASP A 29 34.47 -13.64 54.28
N VAL A 30 33.61 -14.08 53.38
CA VAL A 30 32.55 -15.04 53.68
C VAL A 30 32.93 -16.37 53.06
N HIS A 31 32.60 -17.46 53.74
CA HIS A 31 32.79 -18.79 53.20
C HIS A 31 31.42 -19.45 53.08
N ILE A 32 31.15 -20.02 51.90
CA ILE A 32 30.00 -20.89 51.67
C ILE A 32 30.50 -22.31 51.87
N CYS A 33 30.07 -22.95 52.96
CA CYS A 33 30.53 -24.28 53.32
C CYS A 33 29.45 -25.32 53.04
N ASN A 34 29.83 -26.41 52.37
CA ASN A 34 28.97 -27.56 52.12
C ASN A 34 29.81 -28.85 52.17
N GLU A 35 29.33 -29.87 52.88
CA GLU A 35 29.98 -31.20 52.98
C GLU A 35 31.50 -31.16 53.28
N GLY A 36 31.94 -30.22 54.13
CA GLY A 36 33.34 -30.05 54.52
C GLY A 36 34.20 -29.21 53.56
N ILE A 37 33.64 -28.80 52.42
CA ILE A 37 34.30 -27.89 51.47
C ILE A 37 33.77 -26.47 51.68
N CYS A 38 34.68 -25.53 51.91
CA CYS A 38 34.35 -24.12 52.08
C CYS A 38 34.89 -23.30 50.91
N ILE A 39 33.98 -22.63 50.20
CA ILE A 39 34.31 -21.76 49.08
C ILE A 39 34.32 -20.32 49.57
N LYS A 40 35.47 -19.66 49.46
CA LYS A 40 35.59 -18.24 49.77
C LYS A 40 34.79 -17.41 48.76
N GLN A 41 33.95 -16.51 49.26
CA GLN A 41 33.09 -15.65 48.47
C GLN A 41 32.97 -14.25 49.07
N SER A 42 32.63 -13.28 48.23
CA SER A 42 32.23 -11.95 48.65
C SER A 42 30.76 -11.67 48.33
N PHE A 43 30.08 -10.99 49.25
CA PHE A 43 28.69 -10.60 49.09
C PHE A 43 28.55 -9.08 49.08
N ILE A 44 27.64 -8.60 48.26
CA ILE A 44 27.22 -7.20 48.24
C ILE A 44 25.91 -7.11 49.02
N LEU A 45 25.82 -6.14 49.94
CA LEU A 45 24.62 -5.92 50.72
C LEU A 45 23.74 -4.89 50.00
N VAL A 46 22.54 -5.34 49.64
CA VAL A 46 21.54 -4.56 48.92
C VAL A 46 20.34 -4.40 49.85
N THR A 47 19.77 -3.20 49.93
CA THR A 47 18.48 -3.01 50.61
C THR A 47 17.34 -3.31 49.65
N ASP A 48 16.16 -3.64 50.19
CA ASP A 48 14.92 -3.74 49.41
C ASP A 48 14.87 -4.94 48.44
N LEU A 49 15.48 -6.07 48.84
CA LEU A 49 15.29 -7.37 48.20
C LEU A 49 14.44 -8.28 49.10
N ASP A 50 13.36 -8.83 48.53
CA ASP A 50 12.53 -9.86 49.20
C ASP A 50 13.24 -11.22 49.31
N ILE A 51 14.36 -11.38 48.59
CA ILE A 51 15.17 -12.59 48.57
C ILE A 51 16.38 -12.41 49.50
N GLY A 52 16.56 -13.35 50.44
CA GLY A 52 17.62 -13.26 51.44
C GLY A 52 19.05 -13.29 50.87
N ILE A 53 19.34 -14.21 49.94
CA ILE A 53 20.67 -14.36 49.32
C ILE A 53 20.51 -14.78 47.86
N ILE A 54 21.25 -14.14 46.97
CA ILE A 54 21.33 -14.51 45.55
C ILE A 54 22.75 -14.96 45.23
N LEU A 55 22.91 -16.24 44.91
CA LEU A 55 24.16 -16.78 44.38
C LEU A 55 24.16 -16.64 42.86
N GLY A 56 24.81 -15.58 42.38
CA GLY A 56 24.87 -15.28 40.96
C GLY A 56 25.94 -16.08 40.21
N GLN A 57 26.19 -15.65 38.97
CA GLN A 57 27.21 -16.19 38.08
C GLN A 57 28.61 -16.34 38.72
N PRO A 58 29.11 -15.42 39.58
CA PRO A 58 30.43 -15.59 40.20
C PRO A 58 30.55 -16.86 41.03
N PHE A 59 29.49 -17.26 41.75
CA PHE A 59 29.49 -18.52 42.49
C PHE A 59 29.47 -19.72 41.53
N LEU A 60 28.62 -19.66 40.50
CA LEU A 60 28.50 -20.73 39.50
C LEU A 60 29.81 -20.97 38.75
N GLU A 61 30.59 -19.93 38.47
CA GLU A 61 31.90 -20.05 37.81
C GLU A 61 32.92 -20.80 38.67
N ILE A 62 32.92 -20.58 39.99
CA ILE A 62 33.84 -21.26 40.91
C ILE A 62 33.52 -22.76 40.99
N ILE A 63 32.24 -23.13 40.95
CA ILE A 63 31.82 -24.54 41.04
C ILE A 63 31.81 -25.27 39.69
N LYS A 64 32.31 -24.65 38.60
CA LYS A 64 32.42 -25.35 37.32
C LYS A 64 33.55 -26.39 37.35
N PRO A 65 33.37 -27.55 36.71
CA PRO A 65 32.17 -28.00 36.01
C PRO A 65 31.08 -28.52 36.97
N PHE A 66 29.81 -28.19 36.69
CA PHE A 66 28.66 -28.69 37.46
C PHE A 66 27.57 -29.26 36.53
N LYS A 67 26.72 -30.13 37.09
CA LYS A 67 25.52 -30.67 36.44
C LYS A 67 24.30 -30.33 37.27
N VAL A 68 23.26 -29.84 36.61
CA VAL A 68 21.97 -29.54 37.23
C VAL A 68 21.08 -30.78 37.16
N LYS A 69 20.46 -31.13 38.27
CA LYS A 69 19.45 -32.17 38.41
C LYS A 69 18.17 -31.59 39.00
N THR A 70 17.11 -32.39 39.05
CA THR A 70 15.85 -32.04 39.74
C THR A 70 16.08 -31.71 41.21
N GLU A 71 16.94 -32.46 41.90
CA GLU A 71 17.24 -32.31 43.33
C GLU A 71 18.21 -31.16 43.67
N GLY A 72 19.01 -30.68 42.71
CA GLY A 72 20.09 -29.75 43.02
C GLY A 72 21.17 -29.62 41.95
N ILE A 73 22.22 -28.85 42.29
CA ILE A 73 23.45 -28.73 41.50
C ILE A 73 24.48 -29.70 42.06
N THR A 74 25.02 -30.56 41.19
CA THR A 74 26.12 -31.46 41.52
C THR A 74 27.42 -30.96 40.90
N THR A 75 28.48 -30.88 41.68
CA THR A 75 29.82 -30.48 41.20
C THR A 75 30.89 -31.38 41.83
N LYS A 76 32.08 -31.42 41.23
CA LYS A 76 33.24 -32.13 41.77
C LYS A 76 34.34 -31.11 42.07
N ILE A 77 34.61 -30.87 43.35
CA ILE A 77 35.63 -29.94 43.83
C ILE A 77 36.61 -30.77 44.68
N PHE A 78 37.93 -30.62 44.44
CA PHE A 78 38.97 -31.41 45.12
C PHE A 78 38.73 -32.93 45.08
N GLN A 79 38.22 -33.42 43.95
CA GLN A 79 37.82 -34.81 43.73
C GLN A 79 36.65 -35.32 44.59
N GLN A 80 36.14 -34.51 45.50
CA GLN A 80 34.93 -34.78 46.27
C GLN A 80 33.71 -34.27 45.49
N LYS A 81 32.67 -35.10 45.44
CA LYS A 81 31.40 -34.73 44.81
C LYS A 81 30.55 -34.02 45.86
N ILE A 82 30.08 -32.82 45.54
CA ILE A 82 29.22 -32.02 46.40
C ILE A 82 27.84 -31.91 45.76
N LEU A 83 26.79 -31.98 46.57
CA LEU A 83 25.42 -31.69 46.18
C LEU A 83 24.94 -30.39 46.85
N CYS A 84 24.58 -29.40 46.04
CA CYS A 84 23.86 -28.22 46.48
C CYS A 84 22.37 -28.43 46.20
N THR A 85 21.60 -28.80 47.22
CA THR A 85 20.17 -29.09 47.10
C THR A 85 19.37 -27.82 46.82
N PHE A 86 18.35 -27.93 45.96
CA PHE A 86 17.38 -26.85 45.80
C PHE A 86 16.32 -26.93 46.90
N ASN A 87 15.93 -25.77 47.44
CA ASN A 87 14.81 -25.70 48.39
C ASN A 87 13.46 -25.91 47.68
N GLU A 88 13.37 -25.48 46.43
CA GLU A 88 12.18 -25.62 45.58
C GLU A 88 12.58 -26.28 44.26
N ASN A 89 11.64 -26.98 43.65
CA ASN A 89 11.90 -27.61 42.35
C ASN A 89 12.29 -26.55 41.32
N PRO A 90 13.36 -26.78 40.55
CA PRO A 90 13.81 -25.82 39.55
C PRO A 90 12.71 -25.65 38.49
N ILE A 91 12.31 -24.40 38.24
CA ILE A 91 11.37 -24.09 37.17
C ILE A 91 12.13 -24.23 35.85
N THR A 92 11.78 -25.23 35.05
CA THR A 92 12.22 -25.33 33.66
C THR A 92 11.55 -24.21 32.87
N LYS A 93 12.22 -23.05 32.78
CA LYS A 93 11.86 -22.07 31.76
C LYS A 93 12.37 -22.61 30.44
N ASP A 94 11.45 -22.92 29.53
CA ASP A 94 11.72 -23.37 28.17
C ASP A 94 12.33 -22.26 27.29
N ILE A 95 13.37 -21.59 27.78
CA ILE A 95 14.11 -20.53 27.10
C ILE A 95 14.69 -21.06 25.79
N ASN A 96 15.07 -22.33 25.76
CA ASN A 96 15.49 -23.01 24.53
C ASN A 96 14.33 -23.13 23.52
N LEU A 97 13.10 -23.41 23.96
CA LEU A 97 11.94 -23.38 23.07
C LEU A 97 11.66 -21.95 22.58
N LEU A 98 11.76 -20.95 23.44
CA LEU A 98 11.58 -19.55 23.04
C LEU A 98 12.61 -19.11 22.00
N LYS A 99 13.88 -19.50 22.17
CA LYS A 99 14.93 -19.24 21.18
C LYS A 99 14.62 -19.93 19.85
N THR A 100 14.17 -21.18 19.90
CA THR A 100 13.74 -21.95 18.72
C THR A 100 12.54 -21.30 18.03
N PHE A 101 11.52 -20.87 18.78
CA PHE A 101 10.35 -20.16 18.24
C PHE A 101 10.74 -18.82 17.59
N SER A 102 11.72 -18.10 18.16
CA SER A 102 12.23 -16.87 17.56
C SER A 102 12.88 -17.13 16.20
N LEU A 103 13.71 -18.17 16.09
CA LEU A 103 14.33 -18.57 14.83
C LEU A 103 13.28 -18.98 13.78
N PHE A 104 12.27 -19.76 14.19
CA PHE A 104 11.17 -20.13 13.30
C PHE A 104 10.38 -18.92 12.82
N LYS A 105 10.06 -17.98 13.71
CA LYS A 105 9.35 -16.75 13.37
C LYS A 105 10.11 -15.96 12.30
N GLU A 106 11.41 -15.79 12.46
CA GLU A 106 12.25 -15.08 11.50
C GLU A 106 12.26 -15.78 10.12
N HIS A 107 12.42 -17.10 10.11
CA HIS A 107 12.36 -17.89 8.88
C HIS A 107 11.03 -17.72 8.13
N TYR A 108 9.90 -17.83 8.83
CA TYR A 108 8.58 -17.67 8.19
C TYR A 108 8.32 -16.25 7.68
N VAL A 109 8.75 -15.23 8.42
CA VAL A 109 8.64 -13.83 7.96
C VAL A 109 9.43 -13.62 6.67
N ASN A 110 10.64 -14.16 6.58
CA ASN A 110 11.45 -14.08 5.37
C ASN A 110 10.78 -14.81 4.19
N LEU A 111 10.20 -15.99 4.43
CA LEU A 111 9.48 -16.75 3.41
C LEU A 111 8.26 -15.97 2.88
N ILE A 112 7.49 -15.34 3.77
CA ILE A 112 6.35 -14.50 3.40
C ILE A 112 6.81 -13.34 2.52
N LYS A 113 7.88 -12.64 2.92
CA LYS A 113 8.44 -11.51 2.16
C LYS A 113 8.86 -11.91 0.74
N VAL A 114 9.47 -13.09 0.57
CA VAL A 114 9.84 -13.62 -0.75
C VAL A 114 8.59 -13.89 -1.59
N LYS A 115 7.54 -14.46 -0.99
CA LYS A 115 6.28 -14.74 -1.70
C LYS A 115 5.52 -13.47 -2.08
N GLU A 116 5.52 -12.45 -1.24
CA GLU A 116 4.95 -11.14 -1.54
C GLU A 116 5.65 -10.47 -2.74
N ASN A 117 6.98 -10.51 -2.76
CA ASN A 117 7.75 -9.98 -3.89
C ASN A 117 7.42 -10.73 -5.19
N HIS A 118 7.36 -12.06 -5.15
CA HIS A 118 6.98 -12.86 -6.32
C HIS A 118 5.58 -12.49 -6.82
N LEU A 119 4.61 -12.38 -5.91
CA LEU A 119 3.24 -11.97 -6.25
C LEU A 119 3.20 -10.59 -6.92
N TYR A 120 3.99 -9.65 -6.42
CA TYR A 120 4.12 -8.31 -7.02
C TYR A 120 4.62 -8.40 -8.47
N PHE A 121 5.69 -9.14 -8.74
CA PHE A 121 6.21 -9.32 -10.10
C PHE A 121 5.21 -10.02 -11.02
N THR A 122 4.57 -11.09 -10.57
CA THR A 122 3.56 -11.80 -11.37
C THR A 122 2.39 -10.89 -11.73
N LYS A 123 1.93 -10.04 -10.79
CA LYS A 123 0.87 -9.06 -11.05
C LYS A 123 1.28 -8.05 -12.13
N GLN A 124 2.53 -7.60 -12.10
CA GLN A 124 3.07 -6.68 -13.10
C GLN A 124 3.17 -7.35 -14.48
N GLU A 125 3.63 -8.60 -14.55
CA GLU A 125 3.73 -9.37 -15.79
C GLU A 125 2.36 -9.58 -16.45
N ILE A 126 1.33 -9.93 -15.67
CA ILE A 126 -0.05 -10.07 -16.17
C ILE A 126 -0.57 -8.74 -16.75
N SER A 127 -0.28 -7.62 -16.08
CA SER A 127 -0.66 -6.29 -16.56
C SER A 127 0.04 -5.97 -17.89
N ASN A 128 1.32 -6.28 -18.02
CA ASN A 128 2.09 -6.05 -19.23
C ASN A 128 1.55 -6.89 -20.41
N LYS A 129 1.32 -8.19 -20.20
CA LYS A 129 0.73 -9.09 -21.23
C LYS A 129 -0.63 -8.59 -21.71
N LYS A 130 -1.46 -8.06 -20.79
CA LYS A 130 -2.77 -7.48 -21.16
C LYS A 130 -2.60 -6.25 -22.06
N LEU A 131 -1.61 -5.41 -21.79
CA LEU A 131 -1.32 -4.21 -22.58
C LEU A 131 -0.76 -4.57 -23.97
N GLU A 132 0.15 -5.53 -24.05
CA GLU A 132 0.67 -6.05 -25.33
C GLU A 132 -0.45 -6.59 -26.22
N HIS A 133 -1.36 -7.38 -25.66
CA HIS A 133 -2.52 -7.89 -26.40
C HIS A 133 -3.43 -6.78 -26.92
N GLN A 134 -3.64 -5.71 -26.14
CA GLN A 134 -4.40 -4.53 -26.58
C GLN A 134 -3.71 -3.79 -27.74
N LEU A 135 -2.38 -3.64 -27.68
CA LEU A 135 -1.61 -3.04 -28.77
C LEU A 135 -1.71 -3.87 -30.05
N GLN A 136 -1.59 -5.20 -29.95
CA GLN A 136 -1.69 -6.09 -31.10
C GLN A 136 -3.08 -6.03 -31.76
N ILE A 137 -4.16 -5.90 -30.97
CA ILE A 137 -5.52 -5.69 -31.50
C ILE A 137 -5.59 -4.36 -32.26
N LYS A 138 -5.01 -3.29 -31.72
CA LYS A 138 -5.01 -1.96 -32.34
C LYS A 138 -4.28 -1.97 -33.69
N GLU A 139 -3.11 -2.59 -33.76
CA GLU A 139 -2.34 -2.74 -35.00
C GLU A 139 -3.14 -3.51 -36.08
N LYS A 140 -3.85 -4.57 -35.70
CA LYS A 140 -4.74 -5.30 -36.61
C LYS A 140 -5.91 -4.45 -37.11
N ILE A 141 -6.50 -3.62 -36.25
CA ILE A 141 -7.57 -2.68 -36.63
C ILE A 141 -7.03 -1.65 -37.63
N ASP A 142 -5.86 -1.07 -37.37
CA ASP A 142 -5.24 -0.09 -38.24
C ASP A 142 -4.85 -0.70 -39.61
N SER A 143 -4.33 -1.93 -39.62
CA SER A 143 -4.08 -2.68 -40.86
C SER A 143 -5.37 -2.94 -41.65
N LEU A 144 -6.44 -3.39 -40.98
CA LEU A 144 -7.74 -3.62 -41.62
C LEU A 144 -8.30 -2.32 -42.19
N LYS A 145 -8.22 -1.22 -41.44
CA LYS A 145 -8.65 0.11 -41.89
C LYS A 145 -7.90 0.53 -43.16
N ASN A 146 -6.58 0.37 -43.20
CA ASN A 146 -5.77 0.68 -44.38
C ASN A 146 -6.12 -0.21 -45.57
N ASN A 147 -6.36 -1.51 -45.35
CA ASN A 147 -6.81 -2.42 -46.41
C ASN A 147 -8.17 -2.02 -46.98
N ILE A 148 -9.13 -1.63 -46.14
CA ILE A 148 -10.44 -1.14 -46.59
C ILE A 148 -10.27 0.13 -47.43
N ILE A 149 -9.48 1.10 -46.97
CA ILE A 149 -9.20 2.34 -47.71
C ILE A 149 -8.57 2.02 -49.07
N ASN A 150 -7.53 1.18 -49.08
CA ASN A 150 -6.79 0.88 -50.31
C ASN A 150 -7.57 0.04 -51.32
N ASN A 151 -8.49 -0.83 -50.87
CA ASN A 151 -9.27 -1.69 -51.78
C ASN A 151 -10.60 -1.07 -52.20
N PHE A 152 -11.31 -0.38 -51.30
CA PHE A 152 -12.62 0.20 -51.64
C PHE A 152 -12.53 1.65 -52.10
N CYS A 153 -11.61 2.46 -51.55
CA CYS A 153 -11.50 3.87 -51.92
C CYS A 153 -10.57 4.11 -53.13
N SER A 154 -9.90 3.07 -53.65
CA SER A 154 -9.21 3.12 -54.95
C SER A 154 -10.18 2.96 -56.13
N ASP A 155 -11.19 2.08 -55.98
CA ASP A 155 -12.21 1.81 -57.00
C ASP A 155 -13.40 2.78 -56.98
N LEU A 156 -13.58 3.56 -55.90
CA LEU A 156 -14.51 4.68 -55.86
C LEU A 156 -13.74 6.00 -56.05
N PRO A 157 -13.59 6.50 -57.30
CA PRO A 157 -12.95 7.78 -57.54
C PRO A 157 -13.89 8.89 -57.08
N ASP A 158 -13.83 9.28 -55.81
CA ASP A 158 -14.26 10.60 -55.31
C ASP A 158 -15.63 11.11 -55.83
N VAL A 159 -16.55 10.21 -56.22
CA VAL A 159 -17.78 10.56 -56.96
C VAL A 159 -18.70 11.42 -56.10
N PHE A 160 -18.60 11.26 -54.78
CA PHE A 160 -19.37 12.03 -53.81
C PHE A 160 -18.80 13.43 -53.53
N TRP A 161 -17.46 13.62 -53.55
CA TRP A 161 -16.86 14.93 -53.30
C TRP A 161 -16.68 15.76 -54.58
N HIS A 162 -16.50 15.14 -55.75
CA HIS A 162 -16.63 15.84 -57.03
C HIS A 162 -18.03 16.46 -57.20
N LYS A 163 -19.08 15.85 -56.63
CA LYS A 163 -20.44 16.41 -56.61
C LYS A 163 -20.55 17.73 -55.84
N LYS A 164 -19.65 18.01 -54.88
CA LYS A 164 -19.60 19.27 -54.12
C LYS A 164 -18.87 20.42 -54.83
N ARG A 165 -18.23 20.20 -55.99
CA ARG A 165 -17.77 21.30 -56.86
C ARG A 165 -18.90 21.93 -57.67
N HIS A 166 -20.08 21.33 -57.70
CA HIS A 166 -21.29 22.04 -58.10
C HIS A 166 -21.81 22.80 -56.89
N MET A 167 -21.39 24.07 -56.78
CA MET A 167 -22.18 25.04 -56.04
C MET A 167 -23.56 25.02 -56.68
N VAL A 168 -24.53 24.38 -56.02
CA VAL A 168 -25.92 24.42 -56.45
C VAL A 168 -26.37 25.86 -56.24
N SER A 169 -26.25 26.68 -57.29
CA SER A 169 -27.01 27.92 -57.39
C SER A 169 -28.47 27.49 -57.44
N LEU A 170 -29.17 27.63 -56.32
CA LEU A 170 -30.63 27.55 -56.31
C LEU A 170 -31.15 28.52 -57.38
N PRO A 171 -32.14 28.13 -58.19
CA PRO A 171 -32.70 29.00 -59.20
C PRO A 171 -33.21 30.27 -58.49
N TYR A 172 -32.59 31.40 -58.80
CA TYR A 172 -33.04 32.70 -58.34
C TYR A 172 -34.13 33.17 -59.30
N GLU A 173 -35.38 33.24 -58.82
CA GLU A 173 -36.44 33.91 -59.57
C GLU A 173 -36.08 35.39 -59.70
N LYS A 174 -35.91 35.84 -60.95
CA LYS A 174 -35.49 37.22 -61.26
C LYS A 174 -36.46 38.27 -60.74
N ASP A 175 -37.74 37.91 -60.58
CA ASP A 175 -38.80 38.81 -60.14
C ASP A 175 -39.18 38.62 -58.66
N PHE A 176 -38.30 37.96 -57.89
CA PHE A 176 -38.51 37.72 -56.48
C PHE A 176 -38.41 39.03 -55.66
N ILE A 177 -39.55 39.62 -55.33
CA ILE A 177 -39.64 40.80 -54.47
C ILE A 177 -39.53 40.36 -53.01
N LYS A 178 -38.31 40.48 -52.45
CA LYS A 178 -37.97 40.10 -51.07
C LYS A 178 -38.84 40.77 -49.98
N GLN A 179 -39.52 41.86 -50.31
CA GLN A 179 -40.41 42.61 -49.40
C GLN A 179 -41.78 41.93 -49.20
N ASN A 180 -42.19 41.01 -50.07
CA ASN A 180 -43.50 40.35 -50.01
C ASN A 180 -43.55 39.14 -49.06
N ILE A 181 -42.39 38.67 -48.54
CA ILE A 181 -42.36 37.58 -47.56
C ILE A 181 -42.26 38.16 -46.15
N LEU A 182 -43.40 38.17 -45.46
CA LEU A 182 -43.55 38.75 -44.13
C LEU A 182 -43.23 37.77 -42.98
N THR A 183 -42.55 36.65 -43.23
CA THR A 183 -42.32 35.63 -42.21
C THR A 183 -41.07 35.90 -41.38
N LYS A 184 -41.20 36.84 -40.45
CA LYS A 184 -40.33 36.93 -39.27
C LYS A 184 -40.93 36.07 -38.16
N THR A 185 -40.67 34.77 -38.21
CA THR A 185 -41.12 33.87 -37.13
C THR A 185 -40.29 34.10 -35.87
N LYS A 186 -40.95 34.28 -34.73
CA LYS A 186 -40.26 34.41 -33.43
C LYS A 186 -39.56 33.08 -33.11
N PRO A 187 -38.33 33.10 -32.56
CA PRO A 187 -37.68 31.89 -32.10
C PRO A 187 -38.55 31.19 -31.06
N ILE A 188 -38.64 29.87 -31.14
CA ILE A 188 -39.32 29.06 -30.12
C ILE A 188 -38.49 29.14 -28.83
N GLN A 189 -39.15 29.34 -27.69
CA GLN A 189 -38.47 29.41 -26.40
C GLN A 189 -37.85 28.04 -26.06
N MET A 190 -36.54 28.01 -25.81
CA MET A 190 -35.80 26.79 -25.50
C MET A 190 -35.21 26.82 -24.09
N THR A 191 -35.15 25.65 -23.46
CA THR A 191 -34.46 25.46 -22.18
C THR A 191 -32.95 25.68 -22.32
N TYR A 192 -32.30 26.20 -21.28
CA TYR A 192 -30.86 26.50 -21.26
C TYR A 192 -29.96 25.33 -21.71
N LYS A 193 -30.28 24.09 -21.27
CA LYS A 193 -29.53 22.88 -21.63
C LYS A 193 -29.51 22.62 -23.14
N LEU A 194 -30.64 22.86 -23.82
CA LEU A 194 -30.78 22.70 -25.26
C LEU A 194 -30.00 23.80 -25.99
N THR A 195 -30.12 25.06 -25.56
CA THR A 195 -29.36 26.18 -26.13
C THR A 195 -27.85 25.96 -26.11
N LYS A 196 -27.31 25.37 -25.04
CA LYS A 196 -25.89 25.03 -24.93
C LYS A 196 -25.47 23.94 -25.93
N HIS A 197 -26.30 22.91 -26.10
CA HIS A 197 -26.06 21.85 -27.07
C HIS A 197 -26.01 22.41 -28.51
N TYR A 198 -26.99 23.25 -28.88
CA TYR A 198 -27.06 23.81 -30.23
C TYR A 198 -25.92 24.76 -30.57
N LYS A 199 -25.44 25.56 -29.61
CA LYS A 199 -24.28 26.42 -29.84
C LYS A 199 -23.05 25.62 -30.27
N LYS A 200 -22.85 24.42 -29.71
CA LYS A 200 -21.75 23.53 -30.08
C LYS A 200 -21.96 22.93 -31.47
N GLU A 201 -23.16 22.43 -31.75
CA GLU A 201 -23.50 21.80 -33.04
C GLU A 201 -23.44 22.81 -34.21
N ILE A 202 -23.91 24.05 -34.01
CA ILE A 202 -23.82 25.12 -35.02
C ILE A 202 -22.36 25.56 -35.25
N GLN A 203 -21.52 25.57 -34.21
CA GLN A 203 -20.09 25.87 -34.35
C GLN A 203 -19.38 24.82 -35.21
N GLU A 204 -19.73 23.54 -35.06
CA GLU A 204 -19.20 22.45 -35.90
C GLU A 204 -19.66 22.57 -37.36
N LEU A 205 -20.86 23.11 -37.61
CA LEU A 205 -21.43 23.27 -38.95
C LEU A 205 -20.95 24.52 -39.72
N LEU A 206 -20.12 25.39 -39.11
CA LEU A 206 -19.51 26.58 -39.74
C LEU A 206 -20.51 27.53 -40.46
N ILE A 207 -21.73 27.66 -39.93
CA ILE A 207 -22.76 28.56 -40.50
C ILE A 207 -22.36 30.02 -40.28
N ARG A 208 -22.36 30.84 -41.34
CA ARG A 208 -22.06 32.27 -41.25
C ARG A 208 -23.27 33.07 -40.77
N PRO A 209 -23.08 34.10 -39.91
CA PRO A 209 -24.16 35.00 -39.54
C PRO A 209 -24.68 35.74 -40.77
N SER A 210 -26.00 35.87 -40.87
CA SER A 210 -26.66 36.61 -41.95
C SER A 210 -27.49 37.77 -41.41
N LYS A 211 -27.62 38.84 -42.19
CA LYS A 211 -28.55 39.96 -41.92
C LYS A 211 -29.87 39.77 -42.69
N SER A 212 -30.26 38.54 -42.97
CA SER A 212 -31.46 38.26 -43.74
C SER A 212 -32.71 38.73 -42.98
N PRO A 213 -33.69 39.36 -43.65
CA PRO A 213 -34.99 39.66 -43.04
C PRO A 213 -35.83 38.39 -42.81
N LEU A 214 -35.48 37.27 -43.45
CA LEU A 214 -36.11 35.97 -43.30
C LEU A 214 -35.47 35.18 -42.15
N SER A 215 -36.30 34.70 -41.23
CA SER A 215 -35.88 33.83 -40.13
C SER A 215 -36.87 32.68 -39.94
N TYR A 216 -36.35 31.45 -39.90
CA TYR A 216 -37.14 30.23 -39.65
C TYR A 216 -37.00 29.79 -38.21
N ALA A 217 -38.11 29.33 -37.64
CA ALA A 217 -38.11 28.64 -36.36
C ALA A 217 -37.42 27.27 -36.51
N THR A 218 -36.47 27.01 -35.63
CA THR A 218 -35.82 25.70 -35.48
C THR A 218 -36.63 24.86 -34.51
N ILE A 219 -36.98 23.62 -34.90
CA ILE A 219 -37.80 22.71 -34.09
C ILE A 219 -36.97 21.50 -33.69
N TYR A 220 -37.30 20.94 -32.52
CA TYR A 220 -36.72 19.72 -32.00
C TYR A 220 -37.56 18.48 -32.33
N LYS A 221 -36.93 17.40 -32.81
CA LYS A 221 -37.54 16.06 -32.88
C LYS A 221 -36.76 15.11 -31.96
N ASN A 222 -37.40 14.60 -30.91
CA ASN A 222 -36.78 13.68 -29.96
C ASN A 222 -36.95 12.23 -30.43
N SER A 223 -35.98 11.70 -31.17
CA SER A 223 -35.93 10.29 -31.56
C SER A 223 -34.68 9.61 -30.98
N GLY A 224 -34.48 9.74 -29.67
CA GLY A 224 -33.36 9.14 -28.92
C GLY A 224 -32.05 9.93 -28.94
N THR A 225 -31.81 10.74 -29.97
CA THR A 225 -30.67 11.67 -30.05
C THR A 225 -31.16 13.05 -30.46
N PRO A 226 -30.77 14.13 -29.76
CA PRO A 226 -31.20 15.44 -30.15
C PRO A 226 -30.64 15.84 -31.51
N LYS A 227 -31.52 16.19 -32.47
CA LYS A 227 -31.13 16.67 -33.80
C LYS A 227 -31.67 18.08 -34.04
N PHE A 228 -30.82 18.93 -34.64
CA PHE A 228 -31.18 20.26 -35.09
C PHE A 228 -31.96 20.20 -36.42
N VAL A 229 -33.19 20.71 -36.47
CA VAL A 229 -34.03 20.72 -37.67
C VAL A 229 -34.60 22.13 -37.91
N ILE A 230 -34.46 22.63 -39.14
CA ILE A 230 -35.03 23.93 -39.57
C ILE A 230 -36.41 23.65 -40.18
N ASN A 231 -37.44 24.34 -39.69
CA ASN A 231 -38.79 24.21 -40.23
C ASN A 231 -39.03 25.20 -41.37
N TYR A 232 -39.05 24.69 -42.60
CA TYR A 232 -39.29 25.47 -43.82
C TYR A 232 -40.76 25.59 -44.21
N LYS A 233 -41.72 25.02 -43.45
CA LYS A 233 -43.17 25.11 -43.75
C LYS A 233 -43.72 26.51 -44.11
N PRO A 234 -43.20 27.64 -43.61
CA PRO A 234 -43.69 28.96 -43.99
C PRO A 234 -43.28 29.44 -45.40
N LEU A 235 -42.65 28.59 -46.22
CA LEU A 235 -42.22 28.91 -47.60
C LEU A 235 -43.18 28.44 -48.69
N ASP A 236 -44.22 27.69 -48.34
CA ASP A 236 -45.30 27.28 -49.26
C ASP A 236 -46.41 28.33 -49.32
#